data_AF-A0AAJ2M7X8-F1
#
_entry.id   AF-A0AAJ2M7X8-F1
#
_cell.length_a   1.000
_cell.length_b   1.000
_cell.length_c   1.000
_cell.angle_alpha   90.00
_cell.angle_beta   90.00
_cell.angle_gamma   90.00
#
_symmetry.space_group_name_H-M   'P 1'
#
loop_
_entity.id
_entity.type
_entity.pdbx_description
1 polymer ?
#
loop_
_entity_poly.entity_id
_entity_poly.type
_entity_poly.pdbx_seq_one_letter_code
_entity_poly.pdbx_strand_id
1 'polypeptide(L)'
;MAVLATISLTACSEQSKLGFLPTERGTTDNADQVIDLWIGSWIAALGVGLVVWGLMLWCMVAYRRRKNETGYPRQLAYNAPLEIFYTIVPIALIVTLFFFSFRAQTAITDRFENPDVKIQVYGKQWAWDFNYLDDNVHYQGIQAHLTGEPGVEETLPTLYLPADSKVELEITSRDVIHSFWVPAFLEKIDMIPDRTNYMSFTTGREGTFAGKCAELCGEYHSEMLFNVAVVSQQEYDAQMQRLRDEGNTGILGDEYNRNPNLNETSNN
;
A
#
# COMPACT_ATOMS: atom_id res chain seq x y z
N MET A 1 -31.08 9.01 -21.55
CA MET A 1 -30.12 8.94 -22.69
C MET A 1 -28.81 9.62 -22.35
N ALA A 2 -28.78 10.92 -22.00
CA ALA A 2 -27.52 11.62 -21.65
C ALA A 2 -26.79 11.01 -20.44
N VAL A 3 -27.47 10.75 -19.32
CA VAL A 3 -26.85 10.16 -18.11
C VAL A 3 -26.28 8.75 -18.35
N LEU A 4 -27.00 7.91 -19.10
CA LEU A 4 -26.53 6.58 -19.51
C LEU A 4 -25.30 6.68 -20.43
N ALA A 5 -25.31 7.63 -21.37
CA ALA A 5 -24.15 7.88 -22.24
C ALA A 5 -22.94 8.40 -21.45
N THR A 6 -23.14 9.26 -20.46
CA THR A 6 -22.04 9.77 -19.60
C THR A 6 -21.43 8.66 -18.74
N ILE A 7 -22.24 7.79 -18.13
CA ILE A 7 -21.76 6.63 -17.36
C ILE A 7 -20.97 5.66 -18.26
N SER A 8 -21.45 5.42 -19.48
CA SER A 8 -20.75 4.57 -20.46
C SER A 8 -19.42 5.16 -20.93
N LEU A 9 -19.32 6.50 -21.05
CA LEU A 9 -18.10 7.17 -21.50
C LEU A 9 -17.02 7.24 -20.40
N THR A 10 -17.40 7.31 -19.13
CA THR A 10 -16.45 7.26 -17.99
C THR A 10 -15.90 5.88 -17.69
N ALA A 11 -16.55 4.82 -18.21
CA ALA A 11 -16.15 3.43 -17.94
C ALA A 11 -14.84 3.00 -18.65
N CYS A 12 -14.36 3.76 -19.64
CA CYS A 12 -13.21 3.39 -20.48
C CYS A 12 -11.93 4.22 -20.25
N SER A 13 -11.83 4.99 -19.15
CA SER A 13 -10.59 5.72 -18.86
C SER A 13 -9.45 4.78 -18.46
N GLU A 14 -8.19 5.17 -18.65
CA GLU A 14 -7.06 4.38 -18.14
C GLU A 14 -7.13 4.19 -16.61
N GLN A 15 -7.63 5.21 -15.89
CA GLN A 15 -7.84 5.15 -14.44
C GLN A 15 -8.87 4.09 -14.02
N SER A 16 -9.89 3.80 -14.84
CA SER A 16 -10.86 2.75 -14.52
C SER A 16 -10.27 1.35 -14.65
N LYS A 17 -9.31 1.14 -15.58
CA LYS A 17 -8.57 -0.13 -15.73
C LYS A 17 -7.66 -0.45 -14.54
N LEU A 18 -7.38 0.54 -13.70
CA LEU A 18 -6.59 0.44 -12.48
C LEU A 18 -7.46 0.38 -11.22
N GLY A 19 -8.79 0.34 -11.36
CA GLY A 19 -9.70 0.39 -10.22
C GLY A 19 -9.61 1.69 -9.41
N PHE A 20 -9.22 2.79 -10.06
CA PHE A 20 -9.00 4.11 -9.46
C PHE A 20 -7.87 4.19 -8.43
N LEU A 21 -6.97 3.21 -8.40
CA LEU A 21 -5.78 3.24 -7.55
C LEU A 21 -4.75 4.28 -8.07
N PRO A 22 -3.98 4.94 -7.18
CA PRO A 22 -3.04 6.00 -7.54
C PRO A 22 -1.70 5.43 -8.01
N THR A 23 -1.72 4.59 -9.04
CA THR A 23 -0.53 3.90 -9.58
C THR A 23 -0.72 3.60 -11.06
N GLU A 24 0.27 2.99 -11.70
CA GLU A 24 0.20 2.43 -13.04
C GLU A 24 0.61 0.96 -13.01
N ARG A 25 0.26 0.20 -14.05
CA ARG A 25 0.74 -1.19 -14.14
C ARG A 25 2.22 -1.24 -14.42
N GLY A 26 2.90 -2.22 -13.84
CA GLY A 26 4.36 -2.36 -13.94
C GLY A 26 5.14 -1.30 -13.15
N THR A 27 4.54 -0.68 -12.13
CA THR A 27 5.30 0.10 -11.13
C THR A 27 6.13 -0.83 -10.24
N THR A 28 5.51 -1.88 -9.71
CA THR A 28 6.15 -3.04 -9.09
C THR A 28 5.35 -4.30 -9.43
N ASP A 29 5.97 -5.47 -9.29
CA ASP A 29 5.28 -6.77 -9.41
C ASP A 29 4.14 -6.93 -8.39
N ASN A 30 4.35 -6.48 -7.15
CA ASN A 30 3.34 -6.52 -6.09
C ASN A 30 2.13 -5.61 -6.41
N ALA A 31 2.36 -4.41 -6.95
CA ALA A 31 1.28 -3.47 -7.27
C ALA A 31 0.29 -4.08 -8.28
N ASP A 32 0.79 -4.77 -9.31
CA ASP A 32 -0.06 -5.42 -10.32
C ASP A 32 -0.98 -6.49 -9.71
N GLN A 33 -0.46 -7.28 -8.78
CA GLN A 33 -1.26 -8.28 -8.06
C GLN A 33 -2.35 -7.64 -7.20
N VAL A 34 -2.02 -6.54 -6.51
CA VAL A 34 -2.99 -5.79 -5.69
C VAL A 34 -4.08 -5.17 -6.56
N ILE A 35 -3.72 -4.60 -7.72
CA ILE A 35 -4.70 -4.03 -8.68
C ILE A 35 -5.69 -5.10 -9.13
N ASP A 36 -5.22 -6.28 -9.53
CA ASP A 36 -6.07 -7.36 -10.02
C ASP A 36 -7.04 -7.86 -8.93
N LEU A 37 -6.54 -8.07 -7.71
CA LEU A 37 -7.36 -8.48 -6.57
C LEU A 37 -8.38 -7.40 -6.20
N TRP A 38 -7.98 -6.13 -6.21
CA TRP A 38 -8.85 -4.99 -5.92
C TRP A 38 -10.01 -4.90 -6.92
N ILE A 39 -9.71 -4.92 -8.22
CA ILE A 39 -10.71 -4.85 -9.28
C ILE A 39 -11.66 -6.04 -9.19
N GLY A 40 -11.13 -7.26 -9.05
CA GLY A 40 -11.95 -8.47 -8.90
C GLY A 40 -12.88 -8.40 -7.69
N SER A 41 -12.37 -7.92 -6.54
CA SER A 41 -13.13 -7.77 -5.30
C SER A 41 -14.24 -6.74 -5.44
N TRP A 42 -13.97 -5.59 -6.06
CA TRP A 42 -14.98 -4.56 -6.31
C TRP A 42 -16.05 -5.01 -7.30
N ILE A 43 -15.69 -5.73 -8.36
CA ILE A 43 -16.68 -6.31 -9.28
C ILE A 43 -17.62 -7.26 -8.54
N ALA A 44 -17.06 -8.15 -7.70
CA ALA A 44 -17.86 -9.07 -6.89
C ALA A 44 -18.77 -8.31 -5.90
N ALA A 45 -18.22 -7.32 -5.19
CA ALA A 45 -18.96 -6.50 -4.24
C ALA A 45 -20.09 -5.71 -4.91
N LEU A 46 -19.83 -5.11 -6.08
CA LEU A 46 -20.85 -4.42 -6.86
C LEU A 46 -21.93 -5.38 -7.38
N GLY A 47 -21.55 -6.58 -7.82
CA GLY A 47 -22.51 -7.62 -8.21
C GLY A 47 -23.47 -7.97 -7.07
N VAL A 48 -22.94 -8.21 -5.88
CA VAL A 48 -23.76 -8.46 -4.67
C VAL A 48 -24.60 -7.23 -4.32
N GLY A 49 -23.99 -6.04 -4.32
CA GLY A 49 -24.66 -4.77 -4.01
C GLY A 49 -25.84 -4.49 -4.93
N LEU A 50 -25.69 -4.71 -6.25
CA LEU A 50 -26.77 -4.54 -7.23
C LEU A 50 -27.92 -5.52 -6.99
N VAL A 51 -27.65 -6.77 -6.62
CA VAL A 51 -28.70 -7.73 -6.26
C VAL A 51 -29.45 -7.26 -5.01
N VAL A 52 -28.74 -6.86 -3.96
CA VAL A 52 -29.35 -6.40 -2.71
C VAL A 52 -30.17 -5.12 -2.93
N TRP A 53 -29.60 -4.12 -3.58
CA TRP A 53 -30.31 -2.87 -3.91
C TRP A 53 -31.49 -3.12 -4.83
N GLY A 54 -31.35 -4.00 -5.82
CA GLY A 54 -32.44 -4.41 -6.71
C GLY A 54 -33.61 -5.04 -5.95
N LEU A 55 -33.32 -5.98 -5.04
CA LEU A 55 -34.33 -6.60 -4.18
C LEU A 55 -34.99 -5.59 -3.24
N MET A 56 -34.22 -4.68 -2.64
CA MET A 56 -34.76 -3.62 -1.78
C MET A 56 -35.68 -2.68 -2.55
N LEU A 57 -35.24 -2.17 -3.71
CA LEU A 57 -36.04 -1.31 -4.59
C LEU A 57 -37.29 -2.02 -5.07
N TRP A 58 -37.16 -3.30 -5.46
CA TRP A 58 -38.30 -4.14 -5.82
C TRP A 58 -39.30 -4.22 -4.67
N CYS A 59 -38.86 -4.52 -3.45
CA CYS A 59 -39.75 -4.60 -2.30
C CYS A 59 -40.45 -3.27 -2.01
N MET A 60 -39.74 -2.15 -2.12
CA MET A 60 -40.30 -0.81 -1.94
C MET A 60 -41.33 -0.42 -3.03
N VAL A 61 -41.27 -1.00 -4.22
CA VAL A 61 -42.22 -0.69 -5.31
C VAL A 61 -43.37 -1.69 -5.34
N ALA A 62 -43.05 -2.98 -5.29
CA ALA A 62 -44.00 -4.09 -5.44
C ALA A 62 -44.89 -4.30 -4.20
N TYR A 63 -44.33 -4.15 -3.00
CA TYR A 63 -45.03 -4.38 -1.72
C TYR A 63 -45.40 -3.10 -0.98
N ARG A 64 -45.30 -1.92 -1.62
CA ARG A 64 -45.78 -0.67 -1.04
C ARG A 64 -47.30 -0.67 -0.95
N ARG A 65 -47.82 -0.32 0.23
CA ARG A 65 -49.25 -0.17 0.49
C ARG A 65 -49.90 0.82 -0.49
N ARG A 66 -50.95 0.38 -1.18
CA ARG A 66 -51.77 1.21 -2.07
C ARG A 66 -52.94 1.82 -1.32
N LYS A 67 -53.48 2.94 -1.84
CA LYS A 67 -54.55 3.71 -1.17
C LYS A 67 -55.81 2.88 -0.83
N ASN A 68 -56.09 1.82 -1.59
CA ASN A 68 -57.30 1.01 -1.44
C ASN A 68 -57.04 -0.32 -0.69
N GLU A 69 -55.82 -0.54 -0.18
CA GLU A 69 -55.47 -1.77 0.54
C GLU A 69 -55.75 -1.66 2.05
N THR A 70 -56.55 -2.59 2.54
CA THR A 70 -56.91 -2.75 3.95
C THR A 70 -56.52 -4.15 4.43
N GLY A 71 -56.20 -4.30 5.72
CA GLY A 71 -55.75 -5.57 6.32
C GLY A 71 -54.22 -5.72 6.41
N TYR A 72 -53.78 -6.89 6.86
CA TYR A 72 -52.37 -7.25 7.07
C TYR A 72 -51.79 -8.01 5.86
N PRO A 73 -50.47 -7.89 5.58
CA PRO A 73 -49.82 -8.69 4.56
C PRO A 73 -49.80 -10.18 4.93
N ARG A 74 -49.54 -11.05 3.93
CA ARG A 74 -49.42 -12.50 4.13
C ARG A 74 -48.31 -12.79 5.16
N GLN A 75 -48.67 -13.48 6.24
CA GLN A 75 -47.73 -13.89 7.28
C GLN A 75 -47.01 -15.17 6.83
N LEU A 76 -45.69 -15.09 6.66
CA LEU A 76 -44.81 -16.20 6.32
C LEU A 76 -43.66 -16.20 7.35
N ALA A 77 -43.32 -17.37 7.91
CA ALA A 77 -42.34 -17.44 9.00
C ALA A 77 -41.08 -18.24 8.64
N TYR A 78 -41.15 -19.24 7.74
CA TYR A 78 -40.04 -20.16 7.48
C TYR A 78 -39.96 -20.55 6.01
N ASN A 79 -38.73 -20.63 5.48
CA ASN A 79 -38.45 -21.18 4.15
C ASN A 79 -37.04 -21.79 4.14
N ALA A 80 -36.92 -23.00 4.69
CA ALA A 80 -35.63 -23.67 4.84
C ALA A 80 -34.79 -23.74 3.54
N PRO A 81 -35.36 -24.03 2.34
CA PRO A 81 -34.58 -23.97 1.10
C PRO A 81 -33.96 -22.59 0.81
N LEU A 82 -34.71 -21.51 1.05
CA LEU A 82 -34.20 -20.15 0.88
C LEU A 82 -33.13 -19.81 1.93
N GLU A 83 -33.34 -20.26 3.17
CA GLU A 83 -32.41 -20.07 4.28
C GLU A 83 -31.06 -20.76 4.03
N ILE A 84 -31.08 -21.98 3.51
CA ILE A 84 -29.87 -22.70 3.07
C ILE A 84 -29.19 -21.95 1.92
N PHE A 85 -29.96 -21.47 0.94
CA PHE A 85 -29.41 -20.76 -0.22
C PHE A 85 -28.62 -19.51 0.17
N TYR A 86 -29.23 -18.60 0.94
CA TYR A 86 -28.54 -17.36 1.34
C TYR A 86 -27.46 -17.58 2.40
N THR A 87 -27.33 -18.77 2.97
CA THR A 87 -26.24 -19.13 3.87
C THR A 87 -25.05 -19.67 3.10
N ILE A 88 -25.27 -20.62 2.19
CA ILE A 88 -24.22 -21.27 1.41
C ILE A 88 -23.59 -20.32 0.39
N VAL A 89 -24.38 -19.49 -0.28
CA VAL A 89 -23.86 -18.58 -1.31
C VAL A 89 -22.84 -17.58 -0.75
N PRO A 90 -23.11 -16.82 0.34
CA PRO A 90 -22.11 -15.93 0.94
C PRO A 90 -20.87 -16.66 1.45
N ILE A 91 -21.02 -17.85 2.04
CA ILE A 91 -19.88 -18.66 2.47
C ILE A 91 -18.99 -19.01 1.27
N ALA A 92 -19.57 -19.47 0.17
CA ALA A 92 -18.82 -19.79 -1.04
C ALA A 92 -18.11 -18.56 -1.63
N LEU A 93 -18.75 -17.38 -1.61
CA LEU A 93 -18.14 -16.13 -2.04
C LEU A 93 -16.94 -15.74 -1.16
N ILE A 94 -17.08 -15.84 0.16
CA ILE A 94 -15.99 -15.55 1.11
C ILE A 94 -14.83 -16.53 0.93
N VAL A 95 -15.09 -17.82 0.82
CA VAL A 95 -14.05 -18.85 0.59
C VAL A 95 -13.28 -18.57 -0.70
N THR A 96 -13.99 -18.16 -1.76
CA THR A 96 -13.37 -17.80 -3.04
C THR A 96 -12.47 -16.58 -2.89
N LEU A 97 -12.98 -15.50 -2.29
CA LEU A 97 -12.19 -14.28 -2.06
C LEU A 97 -10.96 -14.57 -1.19
N PHE A 98 -11.14 -15.32 -0.09
CA PHE A 98 -10.05 -15.73 0.80
C PHE A 98 -8.97 -16.49 0.05
N PHE A 99 -9.32 -17.43 -0.83
CA PHE A 99 -8.34 -18.18 -1.61
C PHE A 99 -7.45 -17.26 -2.48
N PHE A 100 -8.05 -16.30 -3.19
CA PHE A 100 -7.30 -15.35 -4.01
C PHE A 100 -6.48 -14.38 -3.16
N SER A 101 -7.05 -13.86 -2.07
CA SER A 101 -6.32 -12.99 -1.13
C SER A 101 -5.13 -13.69 -0.49
N PHE A 102 -5.29 -14.94 -0.05
CA PHE A 102 -4.21 -15.71 0.54
C PHE A 102 -3.07 -15.96 -0.45
N ARG A 103 -3.39 -16.31 -1.71
CA ARG A 103 -2.37 -16.49 -2.75
C ARG A 103 -1.59 -15.20 -3.04
N ALA A 104 -2.28 -14.06 -3.16
CA ALA A 104 -1.64 -12.77 -3.37
C ALA A 104 -0.80 -12.36 -2.16
N GLN A 105 -1.32 -12.55 -0.95
CA GLN A 105 -0.60 -12.27 0.29
C GLN A 105 0.71 -13.05 0.36
N THR A 106 0.68 -14.38 0.17
CA THR A 106 1.88 -15.21 0.19
C THR A 106 2.91 -14.71 -0.82
N ALA A 107 2.49 -14.45 -2.06
CA ALA A 107 3.41 -13.97 -3.10
C ALA A 107 4.05 -12.61 -2.77
N ILE A 108 3.32 -11.68 -2.15
CA ILE A 108 3.81 -10.36 -1.75
C ILE A 108 4.73 -10.45 -0.53
N THR A 109 4.43 -11.32 0.43
CA THR A 109 5.21 -11.44 1.68
C THR A 109 6.43 -12.36 1.57
N ASP A 110 6.52 -13.14 0.48
CA ASP A 110 7.66 -14.02 0.25
C ASP A 110 8.92 -13.19 -0.02
N ARG A 111 10.00 -13.52 0.70
CA ARG A 111 11.29 -12.83 0.57
C ARG A 111 12.11 -13.42 -0.55
N PHE A 112 12.90 -12.58 -1.22
CA PHE A 112 13.88 -13.06 -2.18
C PHE A 112 15.06 -13.74 -1.46
N GLU A 113 15.44 -14.94 -1.90
CA GLU A 113 16.64 -15.60 -1.38
C GLU A 113 17.92 -14.81 -1.73
N ASN A 114 17.95 -14.22 -2.93
CA ASN A 114 19.05 -13.42 -3.45
C ASN A 114 18.48 -12.15 -4.12
N PRO A 115 18.23 -11.06 -3.37
CA PRO A 115 17.87 -9.77 -3.95
C PRO A 115 19.10 -9.12 -4.62
N ASP A 116 18.85 -8.26 -5.61
CA ASP A 116 19.89 -7.52 -6.33
C ASP A 116 20.37 -6.30 -5.51
N VAL A 117 19.47 -5.72 -4.71
CA VAL A 117 19.75 -4.57 -3.85
C VAL A 117 19.13 -4.78 -2.47
N LYS A 118 19.94 -4.59 -1.42
CA LYS A 118 19.49 -4.57 -0.02
C LYS A 118 19.63 -3.19 0.60
N ILE A 119 18.54 -2.67 1.13
CA ILE A 119 18.51 -1.36 1.78
C ILE A 119 17.83 -1.50 3.13
N GLN A 120 18.44 -0.95 4.17
CA GLN A 120 17.80 -0.83 5.46
C GLN A 120 17.22 0.58 5.62
N VAL A 121 15.94 0.63 5.97
CA VAL A 121 15.15 1.84 6.13
C VAL A 121 14.82 2.03 7.61
N TYR A 122 15.23 3.16 8.16
CA TYR A 122 14.90 3.57 9.52
C TYR A 122 13.88 4.70 9.52
N GLY A 123 12.78 4.50 10.25
CA GLY A 123 11.89 5.57 10.67
C GLY A 123 12.39 6.18 11.97
N LYS A 124 12.50 7.51 12.02
CA LYS A 124 12.84 8.28 13.22
C LYS A 124 11.96 9.52 13.32
N GLN A 125 11.79 10.09 14.49
CA GLN A 125 11.09 11.35 14.66
C GLN A 125 11.92 12.52 14.11
N TRP A 126 11.51 13.23 13.06
CA TRP A 126 10.43 12.91 12.11
C TRP A 126 10.96 12.93 10.67
N ALA A 127 11.78 11.93 10.35
CA ALA A 127 12.45 11.77 9.06
C ALA A 127 12.78 10.28 8.79
N TRP A 128 13.47 10.03 7.68
CA TRP A 128 13.81 8.69 7.19
C TRP A 128 15.31 8.59 6.95
N ASP A 129 15.93 7.50 7.37
CA ASP A 129 17.31 7.17 6.99
C ASP A 129 17.33 5.95 6.09
N PHE A 130 18.21 5.96 5.09
CA PHE A 130 18.39 4.86 4.13
C PHE A 130 19.84 4.40 4.16
N ASN A 131 20.08 3.16 4.60
CA ASN A 131 21.38 2.50 4.55
C ASN A 131 21.41 1.57 3.32
N TYR A 132 22.25 1.86 2.34
CA TYR A 132 22.46 1.01 1.16
C TYR A 132 23.53 -0.03 1.52
N LEU A 133 23.09 -1.24 1.90
CA LEU A 133 23.92 -2.21 2.60
C LEU A 133 25.03 -2.76 1.72
N ASP A 134 24.74 -3.06 0.45
CA ASP A 134 25.71 -3.62 -0.50
C ASP A 134 26.77 -2.57 -0.91
N ASP A 135 26.37 -1.31 -1.00
CA ASP A 135 27.22 -0.19 -1.37
C ASP A 135 28.03 0.41 -0.21
N ASN A 136 27.66 0.04 1.03
CA ASN A 136 28.19 0.56 2.29
C ASN A 136 28.19 2.09 2.34
N VAL A 137 27.04 2.68 2.01
CA VAL A 137 26.76 4.12 2.11
C VAL A 137 25.41 4.35 2.75
N HIS A 138 25.17 5.57 3.22
CA HIS A 138 23.89 5.93 3.81
C HIS A 138 23.40 7.30 3.30
N TYR A 139 22.12 7.54 3.51
CA TYR A 139 21.50 8.84 3.39
C TYR A 139 20.77 9.14 4.69
N GLN A 140 21.12 10.26 5.33
CA GLN A 140 20.47 10.71 6.55
C GLN A 140 19.42 11.77 6.21
N GLY A 141 18.14 11.41 6.34
CA GLY A 141 17.06 12.36 6.09
C GLY A 141 16.87 13.35 7.24
N ILE A 142 16.42 14.54 6.86
CA ILE A 142 15.93 15.57 7.78
C ILE A 142 14.42 15.68 7.67
N GLN A 143 13.80 16.21 8.73
CA GLN A 143 12.37 16.43 8.77
C GLN A 143 11.97 17.43 7.67
N ALA A 144 10.90 17.13 6.92
CA ALA A 144 10.33 18.09 6.00
C ALA A 144 9.63 19.21 6.78
N HIS A 145 9.62 20.43 6.27
CA HIS A 145 8.86 21.52 6.87
C HIS A 145 7.88 22.08 5.86
N LEU A 146 6.59 21.82 6.07
CA LEU A 146 5.55 22.20 5.14
C LEU A 146 5.20 23.68 5.33
N THR A 147 5.66 24.53 4.42
CA THR A 147 5.39 25.97 4.43
C THR A 147 4.11 26.36 3.70
N GLY A 148 3.54 25.43 2.90
CA GLY A 148 2.44 25.70 1.97
C GLY A 148 2.89 26.26 0.62
N GLU A 149 4.19 26.51 0.45
CA GLU A 149 4.79 26.93 -0.83
C GLU A 149 5.21 25.71 -1.66
N PRO A 150 5.19 25.80 -3.00
CA PRO A 150 5.69 24.73 -3.87
C PRO A 150 7.18 24.45 -3.68
N GLY A 151 7.61 23.20 -3.95
CA GLY A 151 9.03 22.82 -4.01
C GLY A 151 9.56 22.08 -2.80
N VAL A 152 8.72 21.85 -1.77
CA VAL A 152 9.11 21.02 -0.63
C VAL A 152 9.49 19.61 -1.06
N GLU A 153 8.85 19.11 -2.12
CA GLU A 153 9.07 17.78 -2.71
C GLU A 153 10.54 17.54 -3.10
N GLU A 154 11.25 18.57 -3.57
CA GLU A 154 12.67 18.47 -3.98
C GLU A 154 13.63 18.36 -2.79
N THR A 155 13.17 18.74 -1.61
CA THR A 155 13.97 18.75 -0.37
C THR A 155 13.71 17.53 0.52
N LEU A 156 12.75 16.69 0.14
CA LEU A 156 12.41 15.48 0.89
C LEU A 156 13.53 14.43 0.81
N PRO A 157 13.73 13.63 1.88
CA PRO A 157 14.54 12.43 1.82
C PRO A 157 14.18 11.57 0.62
N THR A 158 15.16 11.16 -0.19
CA THR A 158 14.90 10.38 -1.41
C THR A 158 15.61 9.03 -1.34
N LEU A 159 14.83 7.95 -1.41
CA LEU A 159 15.29 6.57 -1.56
C LEU A 159 15.52 6.30 -3.05
N TYR A 160 16.72 5.87 -3.43
CA TYR A 160 17.04 5.50 -4.81
C TYR A 160 16.98 3.99 -4.99
N LEU A 161 16.32 3.52 -6.05
CA LEU A 161 16.23 2.12 -6.41
C LEU A 161 16.57 1.95 -7.90
N PRO A 162 17.31 0.92 -8.32
CA PRO A 162 17.46 0.64 -9.74
C PRO A 162 16.15 0.06 -10.30
N ALA A 163 15.84 0.39 -11.55
CA ALA A 163 14.73 -0.20 -12.31
C ALA A 163 14.96 -1.69 -12.60
N ASP A 164 13.89 -2.44 -12.84
CA ASP A 164 13.91 -3.86 -13.22
C ASP A 164 14.76 -4.77 -12.30
N SER A 165 14.80 -4.45 -11.00
CA SER A 165 15.70 -5.09 -10.02
C SER A 165 14.93 -5.63 -8.82
N LYS A 166 15.40 -6.75 -8.25
CA LYS A 166 14.83 -7.32 -7.02
C LYS A 166 15.36 -6.56 -5.81
N VAL A 167 14.47 -5.83 -5.15
CA VAL A 167 14.80 -5.03 -3.97
C VAL A 167 14.30 -5.75 -2.73
N GLU A 168 15.14 -5.83 -1.70
CA GLU A 168 14.73 -6.16 -0.33
C GLU A 168 14.97 -4.96 0.58
N LEU A 169 13.91 -4.47 1.21
CA LEU A 169 13.97 -3.42 2.22
C LEU A 169 13.89 -4.06 3.61
N GLU A 170 14.88 -3.80 4.45
CA GLU A 170 14.83 -4.08 5.88
C GLU A 170 14.25 -2.86 6.60
N ILE A 171 13.05 -3.01 7.16
CA ILE A 171 12.26 -1.89 7.63
C ILE A 171 12.13 -1.97 9.15
N THR A 172 12.65 -0.96 9.84
CA THR A 172 12.63 -0.88 11.32
C THR A 172 12.58 0.58 11.80
N SER A 173 12.41 0.80 13.10
CA SER A 173 12.37 2.15 13.67
C SER A 173 13.38 2.34 14.79
N ARG A 174 13.92 3.56 14.86
CA ARG A 174 14.83 4.02 15.91
C ARG A 174 14.11 4.41 17.20
N ASP A 175 12.82 4.74 17.17
CA ASP A 175 12.14 5.36 18.31
C ASP A 175 10.71 4.91 18.57
N VAL A 176 9.74 5.31 17.75
CA VAL A 176 8.31 5.03 17.91
C VAL A 176 7.82 4.21 16.73
N ILE A 177 6.57 3.74 16.77
CA ILE A 177 6.01 3.06 15.61
C ILE A 177 5.81 4.09 14.48
N HIS A 178 6.25 3.74 13.28
CA HIS A 178 5.98 4.45 12.02
C HIS A 178 5.37 3.46 11.03
N SER A 179 5.07 3.89 9.81
CA SER A 179 4.70 2.97 8.73
C SER A 179 5.25 3.46 7.41
N PHE A 180 6.11 2.64 6.79
CA PHE A 180 6.71 2.93 5.50
C PHE A 180 5.68 2.62 4.43
N TRP A 181 5.15 3.65 3.77
CA TRP A 181 4.14 3.51 2.74
C TRP A 181 4.53 4.25 1.46
N VAL A 182 4.57 3.51 0.35
CA VAL A 182 4.68 4.07 -1.00
C VAL A 182 3.34 3.79 -1.71
N PRO A 183 2.40 4.76 -1.75
CA PRO A 183 1.08 4.56 -2.36
C PRO A 183 1.12 4.01 -3.79
N ALA A 184 2.08 4.42 -4.61
CA ALA A 184 2.22 3.92 -5.97
C ALA A 184 2.61 2.43 -6.01
N PHE A 185 3.29 1.92 -4.99
CA PHE A 185 3.64 0.49 -4.90
C PHE A 185 2.49 -0.34 -4.33
N LEU A 186 1.43 0.32 -3.83
CA LEU A 186 0.28 -0.29 -3.15
C LEU A 186 0.66 -1.18 -1.96
N GLU A 187 1.84 -0.93 -1.37
CA GLU A 187 2.40 -1.71 -0.29
C GLU A 187 2.82 -0.80 0.86
N LYS A 188 2.48 -1.21 2.08
CA LYS A 188 2.89 -0.54 3.31
C LYS A 188 3.29 -1.57 4.34
N ILE A 189 4.25 -1.22 5.18
CA ILE A 189 4.58 -2.03 6.35
C ILE A 189 4.91 -1.13 7.54
N ASP A 190 4.41 -1.53 8.70
CA ASP A 190 4.62 -0.76 9.92
C ASP A 190 6.06 -1.02 10.42
N MET A 191 6.74 0.04 10.85
CA MET A 191 8.08 -0.03 11.41
C MET A 191 7.96 -0.03 12.91
N ILE A 192 8.42 -1.10 13.56
CA ILE A 192 8.24 -1.29 14.99
C ILE A 192 9.64 -1.32 15.63
N PRO A 193 9.92 -0.47 16.65
CA PRO A 193 11.19 -0.57 17.37
C PRO A 193 11.44 -1.99 17.87
N ASP A 194 12.68 -2.47 17.78
CA ASP A 194 13.08 -3.84 18.16
C ASP A 194 12.49 -4.97 17.27
N ARG A 195 11.93 -4.62 16.10
CA ARG A 195 11.47 -5.61 15.11
C ARG A 195 11.81 -5.17 13.70
N THR A 196 12.65 -5.96 13.05
CA THR A 196 12.90 -5.82 11.62
C THR A 196 11.80 -6.52 10.83
N ASN A 197 11.05 -5.73 10.08
CA ASN A 197 10.15 -6.21 9.05
C ASN A 197 10.88 -6.20 7.69
N TYR A 198 10.35 -6.94 6.72
CA TYR A 198 10.92 -7.01 5.38
C TYR A 198 9.86 -6.70 4.34
N MET A 199 10.26 -6.00 3.29
CA MET A 199 9.45 -5.74 2.11
C MET A 199 10.26 -6.13 0.89
N SER A 200 9.73 -7.01 0.05
CA SER A 200 10.39 -7.54 -1.13
C SER A 200 9.53 -7.32 -2.36
N PHE A 201 10.08 -6.64 -3.36
CA PHE A 201 9.40 -6.38 -4.62
C PHE A 201 10.42 -6.21 -5.75
N THR A 202 9.97 -6.45 -6.97
CA THR A 202 10.72 -6.11 -8.17
C THR A 202 10.30 -4.72 -8.62
N THR A 203 11.25 -3.80 -8.74
CA THR A 203 10.98 -2.48 -9.34
C THR A 203 10.66 -2.64 -10.82
N GLY A 204 9.72 -1.85 -11.31
CA GLY A 204 9.45 -1.78 -12.74
C GLY A 204 10.05 -0.52 -13.35
N ARG A 205 9.21 0.27 -14.01
CA ARG A 205 9.62 1.46 -14.77
C ARG A 205 10.28 2.55 -13.91
N GLU A 206 11.17 3.29 -14.55
CA GLU A 206 11.76 4.52 -13.99
C GLU A 206 10.68 5.58 -13.69
N GLY A 207 10.92 6.35 -12.63
CA GLY A 207 10.04 7.41 -12.16
C GLY A 207 10.31 7.81 -10.71
N THR A 208 9.65 8.88 -10.27
CA THR A 208 9.69 9.33 -8.88
C THR A 208 8.31 9.16 -8.25
N PHE A 209 8.28 8.50 -7.10
CA PHE A 209 7.06 8.15 -6.39
C PHE A 209 7.06 8.79 -5.01
N ALA A 210 5.91 9.30 -4.57
CA ALA A 210 5.77 9.85 -3.24
C ALA A 210 5.72 8.71 -2.20
N GLY A 211 6.42 8.91 -1.08
CA GLY A 211 6.36 8.10 0.12
C GLY A 211 5.87 8.92 1.31
N LYS A 212 5.21 8.26 2.26
CA LYS A 212 4.72 8.93 3.48
C LYS A 212 4.65 7.98 4.66
N CYS A 213 4.65 8.54 5.87
CA CYS A 213 4.31 7.79 7.08
C CYS A 213 2.79 7.51 7.14
N ALA A 214 2.42 6.25 7.43
CA ALA A 214 1.00 5.84 7.53
C ALA A 214 0.55 5.43 8.95
N GLU A 215 1.41 5.53 9.97
CA GLU A 215 1.09 5.24 11.37
C GLU A 215 1.47 6.44 12.25
N LEU A 216 0.60 6.82 13.18
CA LEU A 216 0.75 8.06 13.95
C LEU A 216 2.02 8.01 14.82
N CYS A 217 2.99 8.87 14.50
CA CYS A 217 4.32 8.86 15.12
C CYS A 217 4.67 10.14 15.92
N GLY A 218 3.70 11.02 16.17
CA GLY A 218 3.87 12.21 17.01
C GLY A 218 3.54 13.53 16.29
N GLU A 219 4.11 14.62 16.81
CA GLU A 219 3.75 16.00 16.44
C GLU A 219 3.86 16.29 14.94
N TYR A 220 4.95 15.87 14.31
CA TYR A 220 5.20 16.12 12.89
C TYR A 220 4.93 14.89 12.01
N HIS A 221 3.99 14.04 12.40
CA HIS A 221 3.60 12.84 11.65
C HIS A 221 3.26 13.14 10.18
N SER A 222 2.52 14.23 9.91
CA SER A 222 2.17 14.63 8.54
C SER A 222 3.33 15.15 7.70
N GLU A 223 4.46 15.50 8.33
CA GLU A 223 5.67 15.97 7.65
C GLU A 223 6.70 14.85 7.42
N MET A 224 6.37 13.60 7.77
CA MET A 224 7.20 12.44 7.48
C MET A 224 7.00 11.96 6.04
N LEU A 225 7.40 12.80 5.10
CA LEU A 225 7.35 12.56 3.66
C LEU A 225 8.73 12.16 3.15
N PHE A 226 8.76 11.36 2.08
CA PHE A 226 9.97 10.98 1.38
C PHE A 226 9.64 10.74 -0.10
N ASN A 227 10.65 10.65 -0.95
CA ASN A 227 10.52 10.23 -2.33
C ASN A 227 11.15 8.86 -2.53
N VAL A 228 10.69 8.13 -3.54
CA VAL A 228 11.34 6.95 -4.09
C VAL A 228 11.66 7.24 -5.56
N ALA A 229 12.93 7.30 -5.90
CA ALA A 229 13.41 7.45 -7.27
C ALA A 229 13.81 6.08 -7.82
N VAL A 230 12.98 5.53 -8.70
CA VAL A 230 13.35 4.35 -9.51
C VAL A 230 14.07 4.87 -10.74
N VAL A 231 15.35 4.52 -10.88
CA VAL A 231 16.26 5.09 -11.88
C VAL A 231 17.00 3.99 -12.64
N SER A 232 17.66 4.36 -13.74
CA SER A 232 18.57 3.44 -14.42
C SER A 232 19.69 2.96 -13.49
N GLN A 233 20.25 1.77 -13.74
CA GLN A 233 21.40 1.26 -12.97
C GLN A 233 22.56 2.27 -12.95
N GLN A 234 22.83 2.94 -14.09
CA GLN A 234 23.89 3.94 -14.18
C GLN A 234 23.66 5.13 -13.23
N GLU A 235 22.42 5.60 -13.11
CA GLU A 235 22.09 6.71 -12.24
C GLU A 235 22.06 6.30 -10.76
N TYR A 236 21.63 5.07 -10.46
CA TYR A 236 21.76 4.48 -9.13
C TYR A 236 23.24 4.44 -8.70
N ASP A 237 24.12 3.88 -9.53
CA ASP A 237 25.56 3.78 -9.25
C ASP A 237 26.20 5.17 -9.06
N ALA A 238 25.80 6.14 -9.89
CA ALA A 238 26.26 7.52 -9.78
C ALA A 238 25.80 8.18 -8.48
N GLN A 239 24.58 7.90 -8.03
CA GLN A 239 24.08 8.39 -6.76
C GLN A 239 24.82 7.75 -5.58
N MET A 240 25.11 6.45 -5.63
CA MET A 240 25.91 5.78 -4.60
C MET A 240 27.32 6.40 -4.52
N GLN A 241 27.94 6.69 -5.67
CA GLN A 241 29.22 7.39 -5.70
C GLN A 241 29.12 8.81 -5.12
N ARG A 242 28.06 9.56 -5.43
CA ARG A 242 27.83 10.90 -4.86
C ARG A 242 27.76 10.86 -3.33
N LEU A 243 27.05 9.89 -2.76
CA LEU A 243 27.00 9.71 -1.31
C LEU A 243 28.39 9.44 -0.71
N ARG A 244 29.23 8.65 -1.39
CA ARG A 244 30.63 8.43 -0.99
C ARG A 244 31.44 9.73 -1.01
N ASP A 245 31.31 10.50 -2.08
CA ASP A 245 32.04 11.76 -2.27
C ASP A 245 31.63 12.84 -1.25
N GLU A 246 30.38 12.82 -0.80
CA GLU A 246 29.84 13.66 0.28
C GLU A 246 30.28 13.19 1.68
N GLY A 247 30.93 12.03 1.78
CA GLY A 247 31.40 11.44 3.04
C GLY A 247 30.37 10.58 3.77
N ASN A 248 29.20 10.31 3.17
CA ASN A 248 28.14 9.47 3.72
C ASN A 248 28.45 7.97 3.54
N THR A 249 29.63 7.56 4.00
CA THR A 249 30.14 6.19 3.93
C THR A 249 29.81 5.40 5.20
N GLY A 250 29.67 4.08 5.08
CA GLY A 250 29.23 3.22 6.17
C GLY A 250 27.71 3.16 6.31
N ILE A 251 27.24 2.48 7.35
CA ILE A 251 25.82 2.39 7.71
C ILE A 251 25.55 3.16 9.00
N LEU A 252 24.38 3.78 9.11
CA LEU A 252 23.91 4.36 10.37
C LEU A 252 23.38 3.24 11.27
N GLY A 253 24.17 2.82 12.25
CA GLY A 253 23.88 1.66 13.10
C GLY A 253 22.87 1.92 14.21
N ASP A 254 22.77 0.98 15.14
CA ASP A 254 21.84 1.04 16.27
C ASP A 254 22.20 2.07 17.32
N GLU A 255 23.42 2.62 17.31
CA GLU A 255 23.84 3.70 18.21
C GLU A 255 22.95 4.96 18.13
N TYR A 256 22.22 5.11 17.03
CA TYR A 256 21.25 6.20 16.84
C TYR A 256 19.83 5.87 17.31
N ASN A 257 19.59 4.66 17.83
CA ASN A 257 18.30 4.28 18.39
C ASN A 257 18.06 5.05 19.70
N ARG A 258 16.82 5.51 19.89
CA ARG A 258 16.44 6.29 21.07
C ARG A 258 16.49 5.46 22.35
N ASN A 259 16.12 4.19 22.26
CA ASN A 259 16.18 3.28 23.38
C ASN A 259 17.57 2.66 23.45
N PRO A 260 18.44 3.06 24.40
CA PRO A 260 19.81 2.57 24.47
C PRO A 260 19.90 1.07 24.77
N ASN A 261 18.84 0.44 25.28
CA ASN A 261 18.78 -1.02 25.46
C ASN A 261 18.69 -1.79 24.13
N LEU A 262 18.35 -1.11 23.04
CA LEU A 262 18.31 -1.66 21.68
C LEU A 262 19.62 -1.41 20.93
N ASN A 263 20.59 -0.74 21.54
CA ASN A 263 21.91 -0.59 20.95
C ASN A 263 22.64 -1.90 21.23
N GLU A 264 23.04 -2.64 20.19
CA GLU A 264 23.79 -3.91 20.32
C GLU A 264 25.08 -3.78 21.15
N THR A 265 25.48 -2.55 21.53
CA THR A 265 26.57 -2.25 22.46
C THR A 265 26.23 -2.40 23.95
N SER A 266 25.01 -2.83 24.32
CA SER A 266 24.64 -2.99 25.73
C SER A 266 24.92 -4.37 26.34
N ASN A 267 25.40 -5.36 25.59
CA ASN A 267 25.90 -6.63 26.15
C ASN A 267 27.02 -7.28 25.29
N ASN A 268 28.25 -7.17 25.80
CA ASN A 268 29.54 -7.79 25.42
C ASN A 268 30.46 -6.99 24.48
#